data_AF-A0A0M8Y413-F1
#
_entry.id   AF-A0A0M8Y413-F1
#
_cell.length_a   1.000
_cell.length_b   1.000
_cell.length_c   1.000
_cell.angle_alpha   90.00
_cell.angle_beta   90.00
_cell.angle_gamma   90.00
#
_symmetry.space_group_name_H-M   'P 1'
#
loop_
_entity.id
_entity.type
_entity.pdbx_description
1 polymer ?
#
loop_
_entity_poly.entity_id
_entity_poly.type
_entity_poly.pdbx_seq_one_letter_code
_entity_poly.pdbx_strand_id
1 'polypeptide(L)'
;MEQSDTTAVARMVVAADDPVFAGHFPDFPIFPGVAVVEFAHRAATATGGLRLAAIESTRFVRPTLPGTTLTVHVTWDDAGRRCAAAVSDADGVVARVKLRYEPC
;
A
#
# COMPACT_ATOMS: atom_id res chain seq x y z
N MET A 1 9.88 -2.50 9.07
CA MET A 1 10.11 -2.60 7.62
C MET A 1 11.38 -3.40 7.43
N GLU A 2 11.36 -4.37 6.54
CA GLU A 2 12.51 -5.19 6.17
C GLU A 2 12.71 -5.05 4.66
N GLN A 3 13.95 -4.90 4.18
CA GLN A 3 14.24 -4.62 2.77
C GLN A 3 15.51 -5.36 2.32
N SER A 4 15.47 -5.84 1.08
CA SER A 4 16.58 -6.41 0.31
C SER A 4 16.73 -5.63 -1.01
N ASP A 5 17.68 -6.00 -1.87
CA ASP A 5 17.96 -5.27 -3.13
C ASP A 5 16.73 -5.08 -4.05
N THR A 6 15.79 -6.03 -4.05
CA THR A 6 14.62 -6.01 -4.95
C THR A 6 13.28 -6.24 -4.25
N THR A 7 13.26 -6.29 -2.91
CA THR A 7 12.04 -6.56 -2.15
C THR A 7 11.98 -5.77 -0.85
N ALA A 8 10.76 -5.46 -0.41
CA ALA A 8 10.51 -4.81 0.87
C ALA A 8 9.22 -5.30 1.49
N VAL A 9 9.20 -5.37 2.81
CA VAL A 9 8.03 -5.73 3.60
C VAL A 9 7.80 -4.66 4.65
N ALA A 10 6.58 -4.12 4.70
CA ALA A 10 6.16 -3.17 5.71
C ALA A 10 4.80 -3.57 6.29
N ARG A 11 4.54 -3.12 7.52
CA ARG A 11 3.31 -3.39 8.25
C ARG A 11 2.79 -2.09 8.84
N MET A 12 1.48 -1.89 8.82
CA MET A 12 0.82 -0.79 9.50
C MET A 12 -0.48 -1.25 10.12
N VAL A 13 -0.89 -0.56 11.18
CA VAL A 13 -2.23 -0.71 11.76
C VAL A 13 -3.08 0.43 11.25
N VAL A 14 -4.24 0.12 10.70
CA VAL A 14 -5.27 1.12 10.41
C VAL A 14 -5.93 1.46 11.74
N ALA A 15 -5.58 2.61 12.31
CA ALA A 15 -6.09 3.04 13.61
C ALA A 15 -7.61 3.10 13.60
N ALA A 16 -8.29 2.46 14.56
CA ALA A 16 -9.74 2.35 14.53
C ALA A 16 -10.47 3.71 14.69
N ASP A 17 -9.78 4.68 15.26
CA ASP A 17 -10.18 6.06 15.52
C ASP A 17 -9.63 7.06 14.48
N ASP A 18 -9.10 6.58 13.35
CA ASP A 18 -8.59 7.45 12.30
C ASP A 18 -9.71 8.41 11.80
N PRO A 19 -9.45 9.73 11.73
CA PRO A 19 -10.45 10.72 11.33
C PRO A 19 -11.02 10.47 9.93
N VAL A 20 -10.34 9.71 9.07
CA VAL A 20 -10.83 9.34 7.74
C VAL A 20 -12.18 8.61 7.79
N PHE A 21 -12.43 7.86 8.86
CA PHE A 21 -13.66 7.08 9.00
C PHE A 21 -14.91 7.93 9.26
N ALA A 22 -14.75 9.16 9.76
CA ALA A 22 -15.87 10.08 9.92
C ALA A 22 -16.57 10.41 8.59
N GLY A 23 -15.83 10.33 7.47
CA GLY A 23 -16.36 10.57 6.13
C GLY A 23 -16.40 9.33 5.23
N HIS A 24 -15.77 8.21 5.61
CA HIS A 24 -15.59 7.06 4.73
C HIS A 24 -15.89 5.73 5.44
N PHE A 25 -17.14 5.33 5.61
CA PHE A 25 -18.36 6.12 5.47
C PHE A 25 -19.09 6.13 6.82
N PRO A 26 -19.88 7.17 7.16
CA PRO A 26 -20.45 7.34 8.51
C PRO A 26 -21.11 6.09 9.10
N ASP A 27 -21.88 5.34 8.31
CA ASP A 27 -22.60 4.14 8.77
C ASP A 27 -21.87 2.83 8.43
N PHE A 28 -20.82 2.89 7.60
CA PHE A 28 -20.04 1.73 7.18
C PHE A 28 -18.58 2.15 6.96
N PRO A 29 -17.77 2.23 8.03
CA PRO A 29 -16.41 2.70 7.95
C PRO A 29 -15.54 1.70 7.17
N ILE A 30 -14.90 2.20 6.11
CA ILE A 30 -13.97 1.45 5.27
C ILE A 30 -12.72 2.29 5.09
N PHE A 31 -11.54 1.71 5.14
CA PHE A 31 -10.31 2.47 4.89
C PHE A 31 -10.20 2.78 3.38
N PRO A 32 -9.95 4.04 2.96
CA PRO A 32 -9.96 4.38 1.55
C PRO A 32 -8.93 3.59 0.74
N GLY A 33 -9.33 3.14 -0.45
CA GLY A 33 -8.42 2.44 -1.35
C GLY A 33 -7.16 3.23 -1.70
N VAL A 34 -7.27 4.57 -1.79
CA VAL A 34 -6.12 5.45 -2.05
C VAL A 34 -5.10 5.42 -0.90
N ALA A 35 -5.55 5.25 0.34
CA ALA A 35 -4.67 5.15 1.49
C ALA A 35 -3.93 3.80 1.53
N VAL A 36 -4.55 2.74 1.00
CA VAL A 36 -3.87 1.45 0.75
C VAL A 36 -2.80 1.60 -0.34
N VAL A 37 -3.07 2.36 -1.40
CA VAL A 37 -2.07 2.69 -2.45
C VAL A 37 -0.92 3.52 -1.86
N GLU A 38 -1.23 4.51 -1.02
CA GLU A 38 -0.23 5.33 -0.32
C GLU A 38 0.68 4.49 0.58
N PHE A 39 0.11 3.52 1.30
CA PHE A 39 0.91 2.59 2.09
C PHE A 39 1.90 1.79 1.23
N ALA A 40 1.44 1.28 0.09
CA ALA A 40 2.32 0.60 -0.87
C ALA A 40 3.39 1.54 -1.46
N HIS A 41 3.02 2.78 -1.76
CA HIS A 41 3.93 3.81 -2.26
C HIS A 41 5.03 4.13 -1.24
N ARG A 42 4.68 4.37 0.02
CA ARG A 42 5.65 4.64 1.09
C ARG A 42 6.59 3.46 1.33
N ALA A 43 6.07 2.24 1.32
CA ALA A 43 6.90 1.05 1.43
C ALA A 43 7.89 0.93 0.25
N ALA A 44 7.45 1.30 -0.96
CA ALA A 44 8.28 1.27 -2.17
C ALA A 44 9.26 2.46 -2.31
N THR A 45 9.20 3.45 -1.44
CA THR A 45 10.05 4.66 -1.53
C THR A 45 10.76 5.01 -0.24
N ALA A 46 10.79 4.08 0.72
CA ALA A 46 11.33 4.32 2.05
C ALA A 46 12.84 4.69 2.05
N THR A 47 13.59 4.30 1.01
CA THR A 47 15.00 4.65 0.81
C THR A 47 15.22 5.94 0.00
N GLY A 48 14.14 6.59 -0.46
CA GLY A 48 14.19 7.82 -1.24
C GLY A 48 14.60 7.63 -2.70
N GLY A 49 14.82 8.76 -3.39
CA GLY A 49 15.37 8.80 -4.77
C GLY A 49 14.38 8.45 -5.89
N LEU A 50 13.12 8.17 -5.56
CA LEU A 50 12.08 7.82 -6.52
C LEU A 50 10.85 8.72 -6.36
N ARG A 51 10.36 9.26 -7.48
CA ARG A 51 9.12 10.02 -7.59
C ARG A 51 8.05 9.16 -8.26
N LEU A 52 6.85 9.10 -7.68
CA LEU A 52 5.74 8.35 -8.29
C LEU A 52 5.37 8.98 -9.65
N ALA A 53 5.51 8.20 -10.72
CA ALA A 53 5.21 8.63 -12.08
C ALA A 53 3.84 8.14 -12.55
N ALA A 54 3.44 6.92 -12.15
CA ALA A 54 2.12 6.38 -12.46
C ALA A 54 1.69 5.28 -11.48
N ILE A 55 0.38 5.20 -11.25
CA ILE A 55 -0.28 3.98 -10.78
C ILE A 55 -0.66 3.20 -12.05
N GLU A 56 0.10 2.15 -12.38
CA GLU A 56 -0.11 1.38 -13.61
C GLU A 56 -1.36 0.49 -13.51
N SER A 57 -1.62 -0.07 -12.34
CA SER A 57 -2.89 -0.74 -12.05
C SER A 57 -3.15 -0.86 -10.56
N THR A 58 -4.41 -0.98 -10.19
CA THR A 58 -4.82 -1.31 -8.82
C THR A 58 -6.04 -2.20 -8.85
N ARG A 59 -6.03 -3.25 -8.03
CA ARG A 59 -7.17 -4.12 -7.79
C ARG A 59 -7.41 -4.23 -6.29
N PHE A 60 -8.55 -3.71 -5.83
CA PHE A 60 -9.05 -3.91 -4.48
C PHE A 60 -9.89 -5.18 -4.46
N VAL A 61 -9.49 -6.15 -3.64
CA VAL A 61 -10.12 -7.47 -3.53
C VAL A 61 -11.15 -7.49 -2.41
N ARG A 62 -10.85 -6.80 -1.29
CA ARG A 62 -11.66 -6.78 -0.06
C ARG A 62 -11.56 -5.39 0.60
N PRO A 63 -12.60 -4.94 1.31
CA PRO A 63 -12.51 -3.72 2.10
C PRO A 63 -11.54 -3.91 3.29
N THR A 64 -10.84 -2.86 3.65
CA THR A 64 -10.07 -2.79 4.90
C THR A 64 -10.91 -2.09 5.95
N LEU A 65 -11.00 -2.65 7.15
CA LEU A 65 -11.86 -2.15 8.23
C LEU A 65 -11.02 -1.40 9.28
N PRO A 66 -11.66 -0.59 10.14
CA PRO A 66 -11.01 0.00 11.31
C PRO A 66 -10.32 -1.07 12.18
N GLY A 67 -9.10 -0.80 12.65
CA GLY A 67 -8.32 -1.73 13.47
C GLY A 67 -7.61 -2.84 12.67
N THR A 68 -7.83 -2.95 11.36
CA THR A 68 -7.15 -3.95 10.53
C THR A 68 -5.65 -3.69 10.52
N THR A 69 -4.87 -4.76 10.66
CA THR A 69 -3.43 -4.69 10.44
C THR A 69 -3.08 -5.14 9.03
N LEU A 70 -2.49 -4.25 8.25
CA LEU A 70 -2.07 -4.48 6.88
C LEU A 70 -0.57 -4.79 6.80
N THR A 71 -0.22 -5.76 5.96
CA THR A 71 1.15 -6.04 5.53
C THR A 71 1.24 -5.80 4.03
N VAL A 72 2.31 -5.14 3.58
CA VAL A 72 2.61 -4.96 2.16
C VAL A 72 3.92 -5.66 1.83
N HIS A 73 3.90 -6.44 0.76
CA HIS A 73 5.09 -6.99 0.12
C HIS A 73 5.30 -6.28 -1.21
N VAL A 74 6.44 -5.61 -1.36
CA VAL A 74 6.86 -4.90 -2.56
C VAL A 74 7.96 -5.70 -3.25
N THR A 75 7.88 -5.80 -4.58
CA THR A 75 8.91 -6.37 -5.43
C THR A 75 9.16 -5.44 -6.61
N TRP A 76 10.41 -5.03 -6.81
CA TRP A 76 10.81 -4.18 -7.93
C TRP A 76 11.25 -5.01 -9.14
N ASP A 77 11.17 -4.42 -10.32
CA ASP A 77 11.88 -4.92 -11.50
C ASP A 77 13.40 -4.67 -11.38
N ASP A 78 14.20 -5.32 -12.22
CA ASP A 78 15.66 -5.20 -12.21
C ASP A 78 16.15 -3.74 -12.41
N ALA A 79 15.32 -2.91 -13.06
CA ALA A 79 15.62 -1.50 -13.27
C ALA A 79 15.27 -0.61 -12.07
N GLY A 80 14.61 -1.14 -11.03
CA GLY A 80 14.16 -0.39 -9.85
C GLY A 80 13.08 0.67 -10.15
N ARG A 81 12.44 0.62 -11.32
CA ARG A 81 11.51 1.67 -11.80
C ARG A 81 10.05 1.25 -11.75
N ARG A 82 9.76 -0.04 -11.70
CA ARG A 82 8.41 -0.56 -11.48
C ARG A 82 8.40 -1.44 -10.26
N CYS A 83 7.33 -1.37 -9.49
CA CYS A 83 7.11 -2.33 -8.42
C CYS A 83 5.70 -2.90 -8.44
N ALA A 84 5.59 -4.18 -8.10
CA ALA A 84 4.34 -4.82 -7.73
C ALA A 84 4.25 -4.87 -6.20
N ALA A 85 3.13 -4.40 -5.65
CA ALA A 85 2.84 -4.45 -4.24
C ALA A 85 1.59 -5.31 -3.99
N ALA A 86 1.70 -6.29 -3.10
CA ALA A 86 0.60 -7.07 -2.59
C ALA A 86 0.33 -6.66 -1.14
N VAL A 87 -0.86 -6.12 -0.88
CA VAL A 87 -1.32 -5.75 0.46
C VAL A 87 -2.28 -6.81 0.98
N SER A 88 -2.05 -7.28 2.20
CA SER A 88 -2.86 -8.32 2.86
C SER A 88 -3.10 -8.02 4.33
N ASP A 89 -4.13 -8.62 4.90
CA ASP A 89 -4.35 -8.74 6.34
C ASP A 89 -4.33 -10.22 6.76
N ALA A 90 -4.86 -10.54 7.95
CA ALA A 90 -4.93 -11.91 8.47
C ALA A 90 -5.77 -12.87 7.61
N ASP A 91 -6.76 -12.37 6.89
CA ASP A 91 -7.69 -13.14 6.05
C ASP A 91 -7.23 -13.23 4.57
N GLY A 92 -6.10 -12.61 4.24
CA GLY A 92 -5.48 -12.70 2.91
C GLY A 92 -5.40 -11.38 2.17
N VAL A 93 -5.39 -11.44 0.83
CA VAL A 93 -5.12 -10.28 -0.02
C VAL A 93 -6.25 -9.26 0.05
N VAL A 94 -5.89 -8.02 0.34
CA VAL A 94 -6.74 -6.83 0.34
C VAL A 94 -6.64 -6.08 -0.98
N ALA A 95 -5.41 -5.84 -1.46
CA ALA A 95 -5.17 -5.12 -2.69
C ALA A 95 -3.91 -5.58 -3.42
N ARG A 96 -3.89 -5.38 -4.74
CA ARG A 96 -2.70 -5.49 -5.58
C ARG A 96 -2.49 -4.18 -6.32
N VAL A 97 -1.30 -3.61 -6.21
CA VAL A 97 -0.95 -2.30 -6.78
C VAL A 97 0.29 -2.47 -7.65
N LYS A 98 0.29 -1.88 -8.84
CA LYS A 98 1.49 -1.73 -9.67
C LYS A 98 1.82 -0.25 -9.79
N LEU A 99 3.02 0.13 -9.42
CA LEU A 99 3.50 1.51 -9.41
C LEU A 99 4.70 1.63 -10.33
N ARG A 100 4.80 2.78 -11.01
CA ARG A 100 5.95 3.18 -11.80
C ARG A 100 6.54 4.47 -11.25
N TYR A 101 7.86 4.51 -11.22
CA TYR A 101 8.67 5.59 -10.67
C TYR A 101 9.59 6.20 -11.72
N GLU A 102 9.96 7.44 -11.46
CA GLU A 102 11.04 8.16 -12.12
C GLU A 102 12.10 8.54 -11.07
N PRO A 103 13.40 8.55 -11.42
CA PRO A 103 14.43 9.10 -10.54
C PRO A 103 14.13 10.57 -10.20
N CYS A 104 14.45 10.96 -8.97
CA CYS A 104 14.43 12.37 -8.56
C CYS A 104 15.61 13.15 -9.15
#